data_AF-A0A934QTN9-F1
#
_entry.id   AF-A0A934QTN9-F1
#
_cell.length_a   1.000
_cell.length_b   1.000
_cell.length_c   1.000
_cell.angle_alpha   90.00
_cell.angle_beta   90.00
_cell.angle_gamma   90.00
#
_symmetry.space_group_name_H-M   'P 1'
#
loop_
_entity.id
_entity.type
_entity.pdbx_description
1 polymer ?
#
loop_
_entity_poly.entity_id
_entity_poly.type
_entity_poly.pdbx_seq_one_letter_code
_entity_poly.pdbx_strand_id
1 'polypeptide(L)'
;MTEPEGYVETAVHKVLTATDDAVDAVVSAEALLLACAGAPAESDRLVTHWQAVSGREASRLAADALTARAWAMLFAARGETPDWAGELSPLDLDAEAEAQRAHLAKESRDPLRAITAEAQTAADQGDVEAATEALGRWAQRAGETSRPDVATLAACRDLAPLLLRGALGVPAEWASDYTGTLVAALAARYRAESGERRGWRDLVAEIMRLRGEPGAVPPPATPAAIAAVERRLGRALPADYRELLLTCDGLRADVVFPRLLGVSELAVTEGGIVISEPEGIVLRPDTGEVLESDDLFGTTTHPGVRALLEEHLRLLEASV
;
A
#
# COMPACT_ATOMS: atom_id res chain seq x y z
N MET A 1 21.57 -0.62 16.51
CA MET A 1 20.59 -0.44 15.43
C MET A 1 20.03 -1.80 15.09
N THR A 2 18.89 -2.15 15.67
CA THR A 2 18.01 -3.15 15.08
C THR A 2 17.67 -2.65 13.68
N GLU A 3 17.91 -3.46 12.66
CA GLU A 3 17.73 -3.04 11.26
C GLU A 3 16.30 -2.55 11.04
N PRO A 4 16.10 -1.38 10.41
CA PRO A 4 14.77 -0.84 10.10
C PRO A 4 13.89 -1.83 9.32
N GLU A 5 14.51 -2.80 8.62
CA GLU A 5 13.85 -3.89 7.91
C GLU A 5 12.91 -4.72 8.81
N GLY A 6 13.29 -5.04 10.06
CA GLY A 6 12.48 -5.90 10.93
C GLY A 6 11.16 -5.27 11.42
N TYR A 7 11.13 -3.94 11.57
CA TYR A 7 9.90 -3.20 11.91
C TYR A 7 8.93 -3.20 10.72
N VAL A 8 9.45 -2.84 9.54
CA VAL A 8 8.66 -2.77 8.30
C VAL A 8 8.08 -4.13 7.96
N GLU A 9 8.90 -5.19 8.01
CA GLU A 9 8.46 -6.56 7.77
C GLU A 9 7.33 -6.97 8.72
N THR A 10 7.43 -6.63 10.00
CA THR A 10 6.38 -6.94 11.00
C THR A 10 5.06 -6.25 10.68
N ALA A 11 5.10 -4.97 10.29
CA ALA A 11 3.90 -4.21 9.93
C ALA A 11 3.24 -4.77 8.66
N VAL A 12 4.04 -5.00 7.61
CA VAL A 12 3.60 -5.58 6.34
C VAL A 12 3.00 -6.97 6.54
N HIS A 13 3.66 -7.83 7.31
CA HIS A 13 3.16 -9.17 7.61
C HIS A 13 1.78 -9.11 8.28
N LYS A 14 1.57 -8.18 9.23
CA LYS A 14 0.28 -7.99 9.89
C LYS A 14 -0.79 -7.47 8.93
N VAL A 15 -0.47 -6.50 8.08
CA VAL A 15 -1.39 -6.02 7.04
C VAL A 15 -1.84 -7.18 6.16
N LEU A 16 -0.91 -8.04 5.72
CA LEU A 16 -1.23 -9.14 4.81
C LEU A 16 -2.03 -10.28 5.45
N THR A 17 -1.82 -10.56 6.75
CA THR A 17 -2.28 -11.83 7.35
C THR A 17 -3.27 -11.70 8.50
N ALA A 18 -3.40 -10.51 9.11
CA ALA A 18 -4.25 -10.34 10.28
C ALA A 18 -5.75 -10.28 9.91
N THR A 19 -6.62 -10.20 10.92
CA THR A 19 -8.04 -9.88 10.72
C THR A 19 -8.21 -8.40 10.35
N ASP A 20 -9.30 -8.03 9.70
CA ASP A 20 -9.49 -6.63 9.28
C ASP A 20 -9.45 -5.64 10.45
N ASP A 21 -10.05 -5.97 11.60
CA ASP A 21 -9.98 -5.11 12.79
C ASP A 21 -8.52 -4.91 13.28
N ALA A 22 -7.67 -5.92 13.09
CA ALA A 22 -6.25 -5.81 13.41
C ALA A 22 -5.48 -5.04 12.34
N VAL A 23 -5.91 -5.10 11.07
CA VAL A 23 -5.39 -4.24 9.99
C VAL A 23 -5.75 -2.78 10.27
N ASP A 24 -6.99 -2.48 10.66
CA ASP A 24 -7.42 -1.12 11.03
C ASP A 24 -6.55 -0.55 12.15
N ALA A 25 -6.27 -1.35 13.19
CA ALA A 25 -5.40 -0.95 14.29
C ALA A 25 -3.95 -0.73 13.84
N VAL A 26 -3.43 -1.54 12.90
CA VAL A 26 -2.10 -1.33 12.31
C VAL A 26 -2.09 -0.03 11.53
N VAL A 27 -3.04 0.16 10.61
CA VAL A 27 -3.12 1.37 9.76
C VAL A 27 -3.21 2.63 10.62
N SER A 28 -4.02 2.62 11.68
CA SER A 28 -4.11 3.76 12.59
C SER A 28 -2.78 4.04 13.29
N ALA A 29 -2.13 3.02 13.85
CA ALA A 29 -0.85 3.18 14.54
C ALA A 29 0.27 3.68 13.60
N GLU A 30 0.38 3.12 12.40
CA GLU A 30 1.40 3.52 11.44
C GLU A 30 1.12 4.90 10.84
N ALA A 31 -0.15 5.25 10.59
CA ALA A 31 -0.52 6.59 10.17
C ALA A 31 -0.19 7.63 11.25
N LEU A 32 -0.43 7.33 12.53
CA LEU A 32 -0.01 8.19 13.64
C LEU A 32 1.52 8.32 13.70
N LEU A 33 2.26 7.23 13.48
CA LEU A 33 3.73 7.27 13.42
C LEU A 33 4.22 8.20 12.32
N LEU A 34 3.68 8.08 11.10
CA LEU A 34 4.02 8.94 9.96
C LEU A 34 3.73 10.41 10.27
N ALA A 35 2.57 10.73 10.84
CA ALA A 35 2.23 12.10 11.23
C ALA A 35 3.20 12.64 12.31
N CYS A 36 3.51 11.82 13.32
CA CYS A 36 4.44 12.19 14.40
C CYS A 36 5.91 12.28 13.96
N ALA A 37 6.26 11.62 12.86
CA ALA A 37 7.56 11.71 12.22
C ALA A 37 7.70 12.97 11.34
N GLY A 38 6.67 13.83 11.28
CA GLY A 38 6.67 15.03 10.45
C GLY A 38 6.29 14.78 8.99
N ALA A 39 5.64 13.64 8.70
CA ALA A 39 5.15 13.28 7.37
C ALA A 39 3.61 13.17 7.32
N PRO A 40 2.86 14.25 7.64
CA PRO A 40 1.40 14.21 7.66
C PRO A 40 0.78 13.90 6.28
N ALA A 41 1.43 14.28 5.18
CA ALA A 41 0.97 13.94 3.83
C ALA A 41 1.03 12.42 3.55
N GLU A 42 2.08 11.75 4.01
CA GLU A 42 2.19 10.28 3.87
C GLU A 42 1.22 9.55 4.81
N SER A 43 0.98 10.11 6.00
CA SER A 43 -0.09 9.65 6.90
C SER A 43 -1.46 9.71 6.21
N ASP A 44 -1.81 10.85 5.60
CA ASP A 44 -3.07 11.02 4.87
C ASP A 44 -3.17 10.07 3.67
N ARG A 45 -2.07 9.88 2.93
CA ARG A 45 -1.99 8.97 1.78
C ARG A 45 -2.28 7.52 2.20
N LEU A 46 -1.67 7.05 3.30
CA LEU A 46 -1.90 5.70 3.83
C LEU A 46 -3.38 5.50 4.19
N VAL A 47 -3.97 6.43 4.94
CA VAL A 47 -5.37 6.34 5.36
C VAL A 47 -6.33 6.39 4.17
N THR A 48 -6.12 7.33 3.26
CA THR A 48 -6.95 7.46 2.05
C THR A 48 -6.91 6.19 1.21
N HIS A 49 -5.72 5.59 1.05
CA HIS A 49 -5.59 4.33 0.32
C HIS A 49 -6.30 3.18 1.04
N TRP A 50 -6.11 3.04 2.36
CA TRP A 50 -6.81 2.02 3.15
C TRP A 50 -8.34 2.14 3.02
N GLN A 51 -8.90 3.36 3.12
CA GLN A 51 -10.34 3.57 2.92
C GLN A 51 -10.78 3.16 1.51
N ALA A 52 -10.01 3.53 0.49
CA ALA A 52 -10.33 3.23 -0.90
C ALA A 52 -10.34 1.72 -1.19
N VAL A 53 -9.38 0.96 -0.65
CA VAL A 53 -9.27 -0.49 -0.94
C VAL A 53 -10.12 -1.37 -0.03
N SER A 54 -10.43 -0.91 1.19
CA SER A 54 -11.21 -1.69 2.15
C SER A 54 -12.69 -1.27 2.22
N GLY A 55 -13.03 -0.06 1.78
CA GLY A 55 -14.36 0.53 1.93
C GLY A 55 -14.75 0.82 3.39
N ARG A 56 -13.80 0.78 4.33
CA ARG A 56 -14.06 0.93 5.77
C ARG A 56 -14.09 2.40 6.18
N GLU A 57 -14.91 2.69 7.18
CA GLU A 57 -15.13 4.04 7.74
C GLU A 57 -13.93 4.53 8.56
N ALA A 58 -13.60 5.82 8.48
CA ALA A 58 -12.47 6.40 9.22
C ALA A 58 -12.62 6.29 10.75
N SER A 59 -13.84 6.17 11.25
CA SER A 59 -14.15 5.95 12.67
C SER A 59 -13.40 4.75 13.27
N ARG A 60 -13.07 3.75 12.44
CA ARG A 60 -12.28 2.57 12.84
C ARG A 60 -10.85 2.90 13.26
N LEU A 61 -10.26 3.97 12.69
CA LEU A 61 -8.92 4.42 13.06
C LEU A 61 -8.90 5.08 14.44
N ALA A 62 -10.05 5.47 14.98
CA ALA A 62 -10.21 6.07 16.31
C ALA A 62 -11.06 5.18 17.22
N ALA A 63 -10.89 3.86 17.13
CA ALA A 63 -11.74 2.88 17.82
C ALA A 63 -11.68 2.97 19.36
N ASP A 64 -10.57 3.48 19.91
CA ASP A 64 -10.40 3.70 21.34
C ASP A 64 -10.14 5.18 21.67
N ALA A 65 -10.41 5.56 22.93
CA ALA A 65 -10.34 6.94 23.38
C ALA A 65 -8.93 7.56 23.29
N LEU A 66 -7.86 6.76 23.43
CA LEU A 66 -6.49 7.27 23.34
C LEU A 66 -6.15 7.62 21.89
N THR A 67 -6.48 6.72 20.96
CA THR A 67 -6.23 6.94 19.53
C THR A 67 -7.11 8.08 18.98
N ALA A 68 -8.37 8.17 19.41
CA ALA A 68 -9.24 9.31 19.08
C ALA A 68 -8.66 10.64 19.56
N ARG A 69 -8.14 10.67 20.80
CA ARG A 69 -7.44 11.84 21.35
C ARG A 69 -6.20 12.18 20.55
N ALA A 70 -5.37 11.21 20.21
CA ALA A 70 -4.17 11.40 19.41
C ALA A 70 -4.46 12.11 18.08
N TRP A 71 -5.44 11.61 17.33
CA TRP A 71 -5.87 12.25 16.08
C TRP A 71 -6.38 13.66 16.30
N ALA A 72 -7.23 13.88 17.30
CA ALA A 72 -7.78 15.20 17.61
C ALA A 72 -6.68 16.24 17.93
N MET A 73 -5.64 15.85 18.70
CA MET A 73 -4.52 16.73 19.02
C MET A 73 -3.67 17.06 17.79
N LEU A 74 -3.41 16.08 16.93
CA LEU A 74 -2.66 16.30 15.69
C LEU A 74 -3.40 17.20 14.72
N PHE A 75 -4.71 17.01 14.52
CA PHE A 75 -5.50 17.90 13.65
C PHE A 75 -5.57 19.32 14.18
N ALA A 76 -5.76 19.48 15.50
CA ALA A 76 -5.75 20.79 16.14
C ALA A 76 -4.40 21.51 15.96
N ALA A 77 -3.29 20.78 16.11
CA ALA A 77 -1.95 21.34 15.91
C ALA A 77 -1.62 21.64 14.44
N ARG A 78 -2.13 20.83 13.51
CA ARG A 78 -2.00 21.04 12.07
C ARG A 78 -2.80 22.26 11.60
N GLY A 79 -3.91 22.57 12.27
CA GLY A 79 -4.84 23.64 11.86
C GLY A 79 -5.69 23.28 10.64
N GLU A 80 -5.65 22.02 10.22
CA GLU A 80 -6.38 21.47 9.09
C GLU A 80 -6.85 20.06 9.46
N THR A 81 -8.09 19.74 9.07
CA THR A 81 -8.64 18.39 9.18
C THR A 81 -8.69 17.80 7.77
N PRO A 82 -7.99 16.68 7.50
CA PRO A 82 -8.00 16.05 6.19
C PRO A 82 -9.40 15.50 5.88
N ASP A 83 -9.75 15.41 4.59
CA ASP A 83 -11.09 15.03 4.13
C ASP A 83 -11.57 13.68 4.71
N TRP A 84 -10.66 12.71 4.83
CA TRP A 84 -10.95 11.39 5.39
C TRP A 84 -11.42 11.44 6.85
N ALA A 85 -11.01 12.45 7.62
CA ALA A 85 -11.28 12.56 9.05
C ALA A 85 -12.66 13.16 9.35
N GLY A 86 -13.46 13.51 8.35
CA GLY A 86 -14.79 14.10 8.52
C GLY A 86 -15.80 13.23 9.30
N GLU A 87 -15.57 11.92 9.39
CA GLU A 87 -16.40 10.97 10.15
C GLU A 87 -16.01 10.86 11.64
N LEU A 88 -14.88 11.45 12.05
CA LEU A 88 -14.43 11.38 13.42
C LEU A 88 -15.25 12.30 14.31
N SER A 89 -15.65 11.78 15.48
CA SER A 89 -16.43 12.57 16.44
C SER A 89 -15.57 13.71 17.01
N PRO A 90 -16.07 14.96 17.00
CA PRO A 90 -15.34 16.07 17.59
C PRO A 90 -15.18 15.86 19.10
N LEU A 91 -13.99 16.13 19.62
CA LEU A 91 -13.65 16.00 21.05
C LEU A 91 -13.46 17.38 21.69
N ASP A 92 -13.73 17.45 22.99
CA ASP A 92 -13.35 18.59 23.82
C ASP A 92 -11.84 18.52 24.11
N LEU A 93 -11.06 19.27 23.35
CA LEU A 93 -9.60 19.23 23.42
C LEU A 93 -9.04 19.64 24.79
N ASP A 94 -9.73 20.50 25.53
CA ASP A 94 -9.28 20.92 26.86
C ASP A 94 -9.47 19.77 27.86
N ALA A 95 -10.65 19.14 27.84
CA ALA A 95 -10.94 17.98 28.67
C ALA A 95 -10.02 16.78 28.34
N GLU A 96 -9.76 16.55 27.06
CA GLU A 96 -8.90 15.45 26.62
C GLU A 96 -7.42 15.70 26.97
N ALA A 97 -6.94 16.94 26.88
CA ALA A 97 -5.59 17.30 27.31
C ALA A 97 -5.41 17.11 28.83
N GLU A 98 -6.42 17.46 29.63
CA GLU A 98 -6.43 17.19 31.07
C GLU A 98 -6.40 15.68 31.37
N ALA A 99 -7.23 14.91 30.68
CA ALA A 99 -7.27 13.46 30.82
C ALA A 99 -5.91 12.82 30.49
N GLN A 100 -5.21 13.33 29.47
CA GLN A 100 -3.88 12.85 29.12
C GLN A 100 -2.83 13.21 30.17
N ARG A 101 -2.83 14.45 30.69
CA ARG A 101 -1.92 14.85 31.79
C ARG A 101 -2.14 13.99 33.03
N ALA A 102 -3.39 13.73 33.40
CA ALA A 102 -3.74 12.83 34.48
C ALA A 102 -3.32 11.38 34.22
N HIS A 103 -3.36 10.92 32.96
CA HIS A 103 -2.82 9.62 32.57
C HIS A 103 -1.31 9.57 32.78
N LEU A 104 -0.55 10.52 32.22
CA LEU A 104 0.91 10.57 32.31
C LEU A 104 1.43 10.69 33.75
N ALA A 105 0.69 11.37 34.64
CA ALA A 105 1.06 11.52 36.04
C ALA A 105 1.01 10.21 36.86
N LYS A 106 0.30 9.18 36.40
CA LYS A 106 0.27 7.88 37.09
C LYS A 106 1.60 7.15 36.91
N GLU A 107 2.11 6.55 37.99
CA GLU A 107 3.32 5.73 37.92
C GLU A 107 3.24 4.67 36.81
N SER A 108 4.28 4.60 35.99
CA SER A 108 4.41 3.65 34.89
C SER A 108 5.78 2.99 34.94
N ARG A 109 5.82 1.69 34.66
CA ARG A 109 7.08 0.96 34.44
C ARG A 109 7.51 1.01 32.98
N ASP A 110 6.67 1.54 32.09
CA ASP A 110 6.99 1.72 30.68
C ASP A 110 7.93 2.92 30.50
N PRO A 111 9.18 2.71 30.05
CA PRO A 111 10.14 3.78 29.82
C PRO A 111 9.67 4.80 28.77
N LEU A 112 8.95 4.37 27.74
CA LEU A 112 8.51 5.29 26.68
C LEU A 112 7.50 6.29 27.23
N ARG A 113 6.53 5.82 28.01
CA ARG A 113 5.58 6.70 28.70
C ARG A 113 6.23 7.65 29.70
N ALA A 114 7.29 7.22 30.41
CA ALA A 114 8.04 8.10 31.30
C ALA A 114 8.70 9.25 30.52
N ILE A 115 9.36 8.94 29.40
CA ILE A 115 9.96 9.96 28.53
C ILE A 115 8.88 10.87 27.91
N THR A 116 7.70 10.34 27.55
CA THR A 116 6.57 11.15 27.10
C THR A 116 6.12 12.15 28.19
N ALA A 117 6.06 11.74 29.46
CA ALA A 117 5.72 12.63 30.56
C ALA A 117 6.77 13.73 30.77
N GLU A 118 8.06 13.40 30.64
CA GLU A 118 9.15 14.39 30.64
C GLU A 118 8.99 15.41 29.50
N ALA A 119 8.79 14.94 28.27
CA ALA A 119 8.62 15.78 27.10
C ALA A 119 7.40 16.71 27.24
N GLN A 120 6.26 16.18 27.69
CA GLN A 120 5.04 16.96 27.92
C GLN A 120 5.24 18.02 29.01
N THR A 121 5.97 17.70 30.08
CA THR A 121 6.26 18.67 31.16
C THR A 121 7.14 19.82 30.64
N ALA A 122 8.15 19.51 29.84
CA ALA A 122 9.02 20.52 29.22
C ALA A 122 8.22 21.41 28.24
N ALA A 123 7.37 20.81 27.40
CA ALA A 123 6.55 21.55 26.45
C ALA A 123 5.52 22.47 27.14
N ASP A 124 4.88 22.01 28.20
CA ASP A 124 3.94 22.80 29.03
C ASP A 124 4.64 24.02 29.68
N GLN A 125 5.92 23.88 30.03
CA GLN A 125 6.75 24.98 30.55
C GLN A 125 7.27 25.92 29.45
N GLY A 126 7.02 25.62 28.17
CA GLY A 126 7.56 26.36 27.03
C GLY A 126 9.03 26.06 26.73
N ASP A 127 9.62 25.04 27.35
CA ASP A 127 11.00 24.59 27.09
C ASP A 127 11.04 23.66 25.87
N VAL A 128 11.05 24.28 24.69
CA VAL A 128 11.05 23.57 23.40
C VAL A 128 12.32 22.74 23.21
N GLU A 129 13.46 23.19 23.72
CA GLU A 129 14.74 22.49 23.58
C GLU A 129 14.72 21.19 24.39
N ALA A 130 14.36 21.27 25.67
CA ALA A 130 14.25 20.08 26.53
C ALA A 130 13.17 19.10 26.03
N ALA A 131 12.04 19.61 25.53
CA ALA A 131 10.99 18.78 24.93
C ALA A 131 11.52 18.03 23.68
N THR A 132 12.24 18.73 22.81
CA THR A 132 12.83 18.12 21.59
C THR A 132 13.90 17.09 21.94
N GLU A 133 14.74 17.36 22.94
CA GLU A 133 15.73 16.40 23.42
C GLU A 133 15.06 15.13 23.97
N ALA A 134 14.00 15.29 24.76
CA ALA A 134 13.21 14.17 25.28
C ALA A 134 12.56 13.36 24.14
N LEU A 135 12.03 14.02 23.11
CA LEU A 135 11.51 13.36 21.91
C LEU A 135 12.59 12.57 21.15
N GLY A 136 13.81 13.09 21.06
CA GLY A 136 14.95 12.35 20.50
C GLY A 136 15.29 11.09 21.30
N ARG A 137 15.31 11.17 22.64
CA ARG A 137 15.49 9.98 23.51
C ARG A 137 14.35 8.98 23.35
N TRP A 138 13.12 9.49 23.23
CA TRP A 138 11.93 8.67 22.98
C TRP A 138 12.09 7.90 21.67
N ALA A 139 12.46 8.56 20.57
CA ALA A 139 12.64 7.96 19.26
C ALA A 139 13.74 6.89 19.26
N GLN A 140 14.88 7.18 19.91
CA GLN A 140 15.98 6.21 20.06
C GLN A 140 15.50 4.93 20.76
N ARG A 141 14.75 5.06 21.85
CA ARG A 141 14.23 3.92 22.62
C ARG A 141 13.10 3.19 21.88
N ALA A 142 12.27 3.93 21.17
CA ALA A 142 11.19 3.38 20.34
C ALA A 142 11.73 2.45 19.25
N GLY A 143 12.88 2.78 18.65
CA GLY A 143 13.56 1.93 17.64
C GLY A 143 14.04 0.55 18.15
N GLU A 144 14.04 0.33 19.45
CA GLU A 144 14.35 -0.97 20.07
C GLU A 144 13.08 -1.81 20.34
N THR A 145 11.90 -1.25 20.05
CA THR A 145 10.60 -1.86 20.33
C THR A 145 9.88 -2.17 19.01
N SER A 146 9.26 -3.35 18.92
CA SER A 146 8.54 -3.75 17.70
C SER A 146 7.24 -2.99 17.46
N ARG A 147 6.69 -2.33 18.49
CA ARG A 147 5.49 -1.50 18.46
C ARG A 147 5.56 -0.39 19.51
N PRO A 148 6.16 0.77 19.20
CA PRO A 148 6.15 1.89 20.12
C PRO A 148 4.72 2.45 20.28
N ASP A 149 4.37 2.87 21.50
CA ASP A 149 3.06 3.51 21.79
C ASP A 149 3.09 4.98 21.37
N VAL A 150 2.94 5.20 20.06
CA VAL A 150 2.89 6.54 19.45
C VAL A 150 1.61 7.28 19.85
N ALA A 151 0.51 6.57 20.12
CA ALA A 151 -0.76 7.20 20.47
C ALA A 151 -0.67 7.97 21.79
N THR A 152 0.02 7.42 22.81
CA THR A 152 0.31 8.15 24.06
C THR A 152 1.10 9.43 23.83
N LEU A 153 2.05 9.41 22.88
CA LEU A 153 2.83 10.59 22.52
C LEU A 153 1.99 11.63 21.75
N ALA A 154 1.27 11.19 20.73
CA ALA A 154 0.43 12.04 19.87
C ALA A 154 -0.75 12.67 20.63
N ALA A 155 -1.25 12.02 21.67
CA ALA A 155 -2.30 12.51 22.55
C ALA A 155 -1.91 13.74 23.40
N CYS A 156 -0.63 14.14 23.38
CA CYS A 156 -0.09 15.27 24.12
C CYS A 156 -0.25 16.57 23.29
N ARG A 157 -1.16 17.45 23.71
CA ARG A 157 -1.50 18.68 22.98
C ARG A 157 -0.29 19.56 22.69
N ASP A 158 0.58 19.76 23.67
CA ASP A 158 1.72 20.67 23.55
C ASP A 158 2.90 20.06 22.77
N LEU A 159 2.91 18.73 22.62
CA LEU A 159 3.88 18.02 21.78
C LEU A 159 3.45 17.92 20.32
N ALA A 160 2.16 17.92 20.02
CA ALA A 160 1.65 17.76 18.65
C ALA A 160 2.30 18.73 17.64
N PRO A 161 2.51 20.03 17.93
CA PRO A 161 3.21 20.93 17.00
C PRO A 161 4.70 20.59 16.77
N LEU A 162 5.38 19.95 17.73
CA LEU A 162 6.77 19.51 17.57
C LEU A 162 6.84 18.22 16.74
N LEU A 163 5.93 17.29 17.01
CA LEU A 163 5.81 16.03 16.28
C LEU A 163 5.50 16.26 14.79
N LEU A 164 4.55 17.14 14.46
CA LEU A 164 4.25 17.50 13.08
C LEU A 164 5.42 18.18 12.34
N ARG A 165 6.40 18.73 13.07
CA ARG A 165 7.64 19.30 12.51
C ARG A 165 8.79 18.29 12.43
N GLY A 166 8.52 17.01 12.74
CA GLY A 166 9.51 15.95 12.65
C GLY A 166 10.50 15.90 13.80
N ALA A 167 10.11 16.34 15.00
CA ALA A 167 10.99 16.32 16.18
C ALA A 167 11.49 14.91 16.60
N LEU A 168 10.90 13.84 16.04
CA LEU A 168 11.41 12.47 16.20
C LEU A 168 12.69 12.20 15.39
N GLY A 169 13.07 13.08 14.45
CA GLY A 169 14.32 12.98 13.71
C GLY A 169 14.39 11.80 12.74
N VAL A 170 13.25 11.34 12.23
CA VAL A 170 13.18 10.26 11.26
C VAL A 170 13.58 10.79 9.86
N PRO A 171 14.38 10.05 9.07
CA PRO A 171 14.75 10.48 7.72
C PRO A 171 13.54 10.73 6.82
N ALA A 172 13.60 11.75 5.96
CA ALA A 172 12.47 12.15 5.11
C ALA A 172 12.10 11.06 4.10
N GLU A 173 13.10 10.42 3.49
CA GLU A 173 12.94 9.31 2.56
C GLU A 173 12.27 8.08 3.19
N TRP A 174 12.49 7.85 4.48
CA TRP A 174 11.93 6.70 5.19
C TRP A 174 10.39 6.72 5.17
N ALA A 175 9.77 7.89 5.38
CA ALA A 175 8.31 7.98 5.45
C ALA A 175 7.63 7.63 4.12
N SER A 176 8.21 8.07 3.00
CA SER A 176 7.72 7.77 1.65
C SER A 176 7.87 6.29 1.33
N ASP A 177 9.06 5.72 1.55
CA ASP A 177 9.34 4.30 1.26
C ASP A 177 8.48 3.38 2.13
N TYR A 178 8.34 3.73 3.41
CA TYR A 178 7.52 2.97 4.36
C TYR A 178 6.04 3.00 3.98
N THR A 179 5.51 4.17 3.64
CA THR A 179 4.12 4.33 3.20
C THR A 179 3.87 3.58 1.90
N GLY A 180 4.78 3.66 0.93
CA GLY A 180 4.69 2.89 -0.32
C GLY A 180 4.61 1.38 -0.06
N THR A 181 5.39 0.88 0.89
CA THR A 181 5.38 -0.53 1.28
C THR A 181 4.05 -0.96 1.91
N LEU A 182 3.49 -0.16 2.82
CA LEU A 182 2.19 -0.44 3.45
C LEU A 182 1.02 -0.35 2.45
N VAL A 183 1.05 0.64 1.56
CA VAL A 183 0.07 0.78 0.46
C VAL A 183 0.10 -0.45 -0.44
N ALA A 184 1.28 -0.91 -0.84
CA ALA A 184 1.41 -2.13 -1.64
C ALA A 184 0.85 -3.37 -0.92
N ALA A 185 1.10 -3.50 0.39
CA ALA A 185 0.57 -4.59 1.20
C ALA A 185 -0.97 -4.56 1.31
N LEU A 186 -1.56 -3.38 1.52
CA LEU A 186 -3.01 -3.19 1.56
C LEU A 186 -3.67 -3.54 0.22
N ALA A 187 -3.10 -3.06 -0.89
CA ALA A 187 -3.57 -3.40 -2.23
C ALA A 187 -3.51 -4.91 -2.49
N ALA A 188 -2.42 -5.57 -2.09
CA ALA A 188 -2.27 -7.02 -2.25
C ALA A 188 -3.32 -7.80 -1.45
N ARG A 189 -3.58 -7.41 -0.20
CA ARG A 189 -4.58 -8.05 0.67
C ARG A 189 -5.99 -7.96 0.08
N TYR A 190 -6.48 -6.73 -0.13
CA TYR A 190 -7.89 -6.53 -0.47
C TYR A 190 -8.20 -6.90 -1.93
N ARG A 191 -7.21 -6.93 -2.83
CA ARG A 191 -7.38 -7.52 -4.17
C ARG A 191 -7.71 -9.01 -4.12
N ALA A 192 -7.17 -9.76 -3.15
CA ALA A 192 -7.48 -11.19 -2.99
C ALA A 192 -8.90 -11.43 -2.44
N GLU A 193 -9.38 -10.52 -1.58
CA GLU A 193 -10.69 -10.60 -0.92
C GLU A 193 -11.84 -10.08 -1.80
N SER A 194 -11.58 -9.08 -2.65
CA SER A 194 -12.62 -8.39 -3.44
C SER A 194 -13.40 -9.31 -4.37
N GLY A 195 -12.87 -10.47 -4.79
CA GLY A 195 -13.59 -11.52 -5.52
C GLY A 195 -14.12 -11.16 -6.92
N GLU A 196 -14.41 -9.89 -7.20
CA GLU A 196 -14.77 -9.35 -8.50
C GLU A 196 -13.49 -9.08 -9.27
N ARG A 197 -12.91 -10.17 -9.80
CA ARG A 197 -11.92 -10.06 -10.87
C ARG A 197 -12.53 -9.18 -11.96
N ARG A 198 -11.87 -8.06 -12.25
CA ARG A 198 -12.24 -7.18 -13.37
C ARG A 198 -12.49 -8.04 -14.60
N GLY A 199 -13.57 -7.79 -15.32
CA GLY A 199 -13.80 -8.45 -16.61
C GLY A 199 -12.62 -8.19 -17.54
N TRP A 200 -12.34 -9.11 -18.47
CA TRP A 200 -11.23 -8.97 -19.41
C TRP A 200 -11.21 -7.62 -20.14
N ARG A 201 -12.40 -7.11 -20.52
CA ARG A 201 -12.53 -5.79 -21.15
C ARG A 201 -12.08 -4.66 -20.24
N ASP A 202 -12.43 -4.70 -18.97
CA ASP A 202 -12.10 -3.65 -18.00
C ASP A 202 -10.61 -3.67 -17.63
N LEU A 203 -10.02 -4.87 -17.55
CA LEU A 203 -8.58 -5.05 -17.37
C LEU A 203 -7.80 -4.44 -18.54
N VAL A 204 -8.15 -4.82 -19.77
CA VAL A 204 -7.47 -4.32 -20.99
C VAL A 204 -7.69 -2.82 -21.17
N ALA A 205 -8.91 -2.33 -20.94
CA ALA A 205 -9.22 -0.91 -21.05
C ALA A 205 -8.41 -0.07 -20.07
N GLU A 206 -8.22 -0.54 -18.84
CA GLU A 206 -7.44 0.16 -17.83
C GLU A 206 -5.95 0.19 -18.16
N ILE A 207 -5.39 -0.94 -18.60
CA ILE A 207 -4.00 -1.00 -19.07
C ILE A 207 -3.78 0.04 -20.19
N MET A 208 -4.67 0.09 -21.17
CA MET A 208 -4.56 1.06 -22.28
C MET A 208 -4.73 2.51 -21.82
N ARG A 209 -5.59 2.76 -20.81
CA ARG A 209 -5.74 4.09 -20.21
C ARG A 209 -4.45 4.55 -19.52
N LEU A 210 -3.85 3.69 -18.70
CA LEU A 210 -2.60 3.99 -17.98
C LEU A 210 -1.40 4.13 -18.92
N ARG A 211 -1.41 3.43 -20.06
CA ARG A 211 -0.45 3.62 -21.16
C ARG A 211 -0.61 4.96 -21.91
N GLY A 212 -1.65 5.74 -21.62
CA GLY A 212 -1.95 6.98 -22.34
C GLY A 212 -2.56 6.77 -23.73
N GLU A 213 -3.04 5.56 -24.04
CA GLU A 213 -3.65 5.19 -25.32
C GLU A 213 -5.12 4.69 -25.15
N PRO A 214 -6.00 5.45 -24.47
CA PRO A 214 -7.38 5.02 -24.27
C PRO A 214 -8.07 4.83 -25.64
N GLY A 215 -8.63 3.63 -25.85
CA GLY A 215 -9.34 3.28 -27.09
C GLY A 215 -8.47 2.67 -28.20
N ALA A 216 -7.17 2.51 -28.00
CA ALA A 216 -6.28 1.84 -28.95
C ALA A 216 -6.23 0.31 -28.80
N VAL A 217 -7.25 -0.29 -28.17
CA VAL A 217 -7.36 -1.74 -27.97
C VAL A 217 -7.49 -2.43 -29.35
N PRO A 218 -6.64 -3.42 -29.68
CA PRO A 218 -6.78 -4.19 -30.91
C PRO A 218 -8.16 -4.86 -30.99
N PRO A 219 -8.75 -5.00 -32.19
CA PRO A 219 -10.03 -5.67 -32.35
C PRO A 219 -9.94 -7.13 -31.85
N PRO A 220 -11.04 -7.70 -31.32
CA PRO A 220 -11.04 -9.08 -30.86
C PRO A 220 -10.87 -10.08 -32.00
N ALA A 221 -10.22 -11.20 -31.72
CA ALA A 221 -10.15 -12.33 -32.63
C ALA A 221 -11.54 -12.97 -32.76
N THR A 222 -11.87 -13.46 -33.95
CA THR A 222 -13.10 -14.22 -34.14
C THR A 222 -12.93 -15.66 -33.61
N PRO A 223 -14.00 -16.32 -33.13
CA PRO A 223 -13.93 -17.73 -32.74
C PRO A 223 -13.39 -18.64 -33.86
N ALA A 224 -13.69 -18.31 -35.12
CA ALA A 224 -13.19 -19.04 -36.28
C ALA A 224 -11.67 -18.86 -36.48
N ALA A 225 -11.12 -17.67 -36.21
CA ALA A 225 -9.70 -17.42 -36.27
C ALA A 225 -8.95 -18.15 -35.14
N ILE A 226 -9.52 -18.18 -33.93
CA ILE A 226 -9.00 -18.96 -32.79
C ILE A 226 -8.95 -20.45 -33.15
N ALA A 227 -10.05 -21.02 -33.66
CA ALA A 227 -10.07 -22.42 -34.08
C ALA A 227 -9.13 -22.73 -35.25
N ALA A 228 -8.85 -21.75 -36.12
CA ALA A 228 -7.87 -21.91 -37.20
C ALA A 228 -6.44 -21.95 -36.65
N VAL A 229 -6.09 -21.06 -35.69
CA VAL A 229 -4.76 -21.09 -35.08
C VAL A 229 -4.55 -22.33 -34.23
N GLU A 230 -5.52 -22.80 -33.45
CA GLU A 230 -5.40 -24.04 -32.67
C GLU A 230 -5.10 -25.26 -33.57
N ARG A 231 -5.76 -25.33 -34.73
CA ARG A 231 -5.46 -26.36 -35.74
C ARG A 231 -4.06 -26.21 -36.33
N ARG A 232 -3.62 -24.98 -36.58
CA ARG A 232 -2.27 -24.67 -37.11
C ARG A 232 -1.18 -25.03 -36.10
N LEU A 233 -1.40 -24.74 -34.82
CA LEU A 233 -0.48 -25.05 -33.72
C LEU A 233 -0.53 -26.54 -33.33
N GLY A 234 -1.58 -27.27 -33.73
CA GLY A 234 -1.80 -28.66 -33.35
C GLY A 234 -2.16 -28.84 -31.87
N ARG A 235 -2.53 -27.76 -31.17
CA ARG A 235 -2.85 -27.73 -29.75
C ARG A 235 -3.99 -26.76 -29.47
N ALA A 236 -4.82 -27.08 -28.49
CA ALA A 236 -5.84 -26.14 -28.00
C ALA A 236 -5.18 -25.04 -27.17
N LEU A 237 -5.73 -23.82 -27.25
CA LEU A 237 -5.32 -22.72 -26.41
C LEU A 237 -6.03 -22.81 -25.05
N PRO A 238 -5.32 -22.56 -23.93
CA PRO A 238 -5.92 -22.41 -22.61
C PRO A 238 -7.12 -21.46 -22.61
N ALA A 239 -8.15 -21.78 -21.83
CA ALA A 239 -9.41 -21.03 -21.81
C ALA A 239 -9.20 -19.53 -21.52
N ASP A 240 -8.33 -19.23 -20.56
CA ASP A 240 -7.98 -17.87 -20.15
C ASP A 240 -7.36 -17.07 -21.33
N TYR A 241 -6.50 -17.71 -22.13
CA TYR A 241 -5.90 -17.07 -23.30
C TYR A 241 -6.89 -16.90 -24.46
N ARG A 242 -7.82 -17.84 -24.64
CA ARG A 242 -8.92 -17.68 -25.61
C ARG A 242 -9.82 -16.50 -25.26
N GLU A 243 -10.12 -16.30 -23.97
CA GLU A 243 -10.92 -15.16 -23.52
C GLU A 243 -10.22 -13.82 -23.75
N LEU A 244 -8.90 -13.76 -23.52
CA LEU A 244 -8.09 -12.59 -23.89
C LEU A 244 -8.20 -12.32 -25.40
N LEU A 245 -7.98 -13.32 -26.26
CA LEU A 245 -8.05 -13.14 -27.71
C LEU A 245 -9.45 -12.73 -28.20
N LEU A 246 -10.51 -13.24 -27.56
CA LEU A 246 -11.90 -12.81 -27.80
C LEU A 246 -12.19 -11.39 -27.29
N THR A 247 -11.31 -10.83 -26.47
CA THR A 247 -11.37 -9.44 -25.98
C THR A 247 -10.52 -8.50 -26.85
N CYS A 248 -9.29 -8.90 -27.17
CA CYS A 248 -8.36 -8.20 -28.05
C CYS A 248 -7.38 -9.19 -28.70
N ASP A 249 -7.19 -9.10 -30.03
CA ASP A 249 -6.27 -9.94 -30.78
C ASP A 249 -4.83 -9.41 -30.69
N GLY A 250 -4.15 -9.78 -29.59
CA GLY A 250 -2.85 -9.23 -29.23
C GLY A 250 -2.95 -7.90 -28.49
N LEU A 251 -1.79 -7.34 -28.14
CA LEU A 251 -1.67 -6.08 -27.40
C LEU A 251 -0.40 -5.36 -27.83
N ARG A 252 -0.45 -4.04 -27.98
CA ARG A 252 0.73 -3.24 -28.36
C ARG A 252 1.78 -3.29 -27.25
N ALA A 253 3.05 -3.16 -27.60
CA ALA A 253 4.13 -2.98 -26.63
C ALA A 253 3.98 -1.65 -25.88
N ASP A 254 4.51 -1.59 -24.68
CA ASP A 254 4.84 -0.34 -24.00
C ASP A 254 6.31 -0.35 -23.55
N VAL A 255 6.71 0.60 -22.69
CA VAL A 255 8.10 0.74 -22.23
C VAL A 255 8.59 -0.46 -21.43
N VAL A 256 7.71 -1.14 -20.68
CA VAL A 256 8.06 -2.21 -19.74
C VAL A 256 7.44 -3.56 -20.10
N PHE A 257 6.59 -3.61 -21.12
CA PHE A 257 5.87 -4.82 -21.51
C PHE A 257 5.92 -5.06 -23.03
N PRO A 258 6.31 -6.27 -23.46
CA PRO A 258 6.46 -6.56 -24.88
C PRO A 258 5.11 -6.59 -25.60
N ARG A 259 5.15 -6.53 -26.93
CA ARG A 259 3.94 -6.66 -27.75
C ARG A 259 3.39 -8.07 -27.60
N LEU A 260 2.11 -8.24 -27.31
CA LEU A 260 1.46 -9.55 -27.40
C LEU A 260 1.02 -9.83 -28.83
N LEU A 261 1.33 -11.04 -29.29
CA LEU A 261 1.06 -11.52 -30.64
C LEU A 261 -0.43 -11.82 -30.85
N GLY A 262 -0.95 -11.48 -32.01
CA GLY A 262 -2.29 -11.91 -32.44
C GLY A 262 -2.31 -13.36 -32.94
N VAL A 263 -3.51 -13.92 -33.16
CA VAL A 263 -3.71 -15.32 -33.59
C VAL A 263 -2.99 -15.69 -34.88
N SER A 264 -2.74 -14.74 -35.78
CA SER A 264 -1.99 -14.98 -37.02
C SER A 264 -0.50 -15.17 -36.79
N GLU A 265 0.02 -14.68 -35.68
CA GLU A 265 1.46 -14.56 -35.41
C GLU A 265 1.97 -15.62 -34.43
N LEU A 266 1.07 -16.29 -33.69
CA LEU A 266 1.44 -17.34 -32.74
C LEU A 266 2.23 -18.47 -33.42
N ALA A 267 3.27 -18.94 -32.74
CA ALA A 267 4.15 -20.01 -33.20
C ALA A 267 4.49 -20.97 -32.04
N VAL A 268 4.71 -22.25 -32.38
CA VAL A 268 5.15 -23.27 -31.41
C VAL A 268 6.68 -23.31 -31.37
N THR A 269 7.23 -23.36 -30.17
CA THR A 269 8.64 -23.64 -29.89
C THR A 269 8.77 -24.87 -28.99
N GLU A 270 10.00 -25.27 -28.67
CA GLU A 270 10.26 -26.38 -27.75
C GLU A 270 9.68 -26.12 -26.34
N GLY A 271 9.60 -24.85 -25.93
CA GLY A 271 9.13 -24.44 -24.61
C GLY A 271 7.62 -24.17 -24.49
N GLY A 272 6.88 -24.10 -25.60
CA GLY A 272 5.45 -23.77 -25.61
C GLY A 272 5.03 -22.97 -26.85
N ILE A 273 4.05 -22.09 -26.69
CA ILE A 273 3.59 -21.17 -27.75
C ILE A 273 4.16 -19.78 -27.43
N VAL A 274 4.93 -19.20 -28.34
CA VAL A 274 5.43 -17.83 -28.19
C VAL A 274 4.25 -16.87 -28.37
N ILE A 275 4.05 -15.98 -27.39
CA ILE A 275 2.94 -15.02 -27.37
C ILE A 275 3.40 -13.56 -27.33
N SER A 276 4.70 -13.27 -27.39
CA SER A 276 5.22 -11.90 -27.42
C SER A 276 6.25 -11.61 -28.51
N GLU A 277 6.41 -10.31 -28.82
CA GLU A 277 7.54 -9.74 -29.56
C GLU A 277 8.15 -8.55 -28.78
N PRO A 278 9.47 -8.53 -28.50
CA PRO A 278 10.44 -9.60 -28.78
C PRO A 278 10.07 -10.92 -28.06
N GLU A 279 10.65 -12.03 -28.53
CA GLU A 279 10.42 -13.35 -27.93
C GLU A 279 10.89 -13.33 -26.47
N GLY A 280 9.94 -13.43 -25.54
CA GLY A 280 10.20 -13.38 -24.10
C GLY A 280 9.07 -13.97 -23.27
N ILE A 281 7.86 -14.06 -23.84
CA ILE A 281 6.69 -14.64 -23.18
C ILE A 281 6.22 -15.89 -23.92
N VAL A 282 6.17 -17.01 -23.19
CA VAL A 282 5.80 -18.33 -23.70
C VAL A 282 4.64 -18.91 -22.90
N LEU A 283 3.56 -19.27 -23.60
CA LEU A 283 2.39 -19.95 -23.05
C LEU A 283 2.58 -21.46 -23.10
N ARG A 284 2.42 -22.15 -21.97
CA ARG A 284 2.38 -23.61 -21.91
C ARG A 284 0.94 -24.09 -22.13
N PRO A 285 0.61 -24.67 -23.30
CA PRO A 285 -0.77 -25.03 -23.60
C PRO A 285 -1.34 -26.14 -22.70
N ASP A 286 -0.47 -26.99 -22.14
CA ASP A 286 -0.90 -28.14 -21.34
C ASP A 286 -1.25 -27.75 -19.89
N THR A 287 -0.59 -26.72 -19.33
CA THR A 287 -0.82 -26.23 -17.95
C THR A 287 -1.59 -24.91 -17.91
N GLY A 288 -1.55 -24.12 -18.98
CA GLY A 288 -2.05 -22.74 -19.01
C GLY A 288 -1.08 -21.71 -18.45
N GLU A 289 0.05 -22.13 -17.88
CA GLU A 289 1.07 -21.24 -17.31
C GLU A 289 1.72 -20.37 -18.39
N VAL A 290 2.14 -19.19 -18.00
CA VAL A 290 2.89 -18.27 -18.85
C VAL A 290 4.27 -18.05 -18.24
N LEU A 291 5.30 -18.33 -19.02
CA LEU A 291 6.69 -18.04 -18.67
C LEU A 291 7.08 -16.71 -19.28
N GLU A 292 7.65 -15.84 -18.48
CA GLU A 292 8.21 -14.56 -18.88
C GLU A 292 9.72 -14.59 -18.60
N SER A 293 10.52 -14.44 -19.65
CA SER A 293 11.97 -14.41 -19.58
C SER A 293 12.47 -12.98 -19.74
N ASP A 294 13.20 -12.51 -18.73
CA ASP A 294 13.87 -11.22 -18.70
C ASP A 294 15.38 -11.44 -18.54
N ASP A 295 16.18 -10.71 -19.31
CA ASP A 295 17.64 -10.86 -19.34
C ASP A 295 18.32 -10.48 -18.01
N LEU A 296 17.67 -9.63 -17.21
CA LEU A 296 18.17 -9.13 -15.92
C LEU A 296 17.63 -9.94 -14.75
N PHE A 297 16.35 -10.31 -14.79
CA PHE A 297 15.65 -10.92 -13.65
C PHE A 297 15.42 -12.43 -13.78
N GLY A 298 15.75 -13.04 -14.92
CA GLY A 298 15.58 -14.47 -15.15
C GLY A 298 14.15 -14.81 -15.59
N THR A 299 13.67 -16.01 -15.25
CA THR A 299 12.34 -16.48 -15.70
C THR A 299 11.32 -16.44 -14.57
N THR A 300 10.23 -15.70 -14.79
CA THR A 300 9.05 -15.64 -13.92
C THR A 300 7.97 -16.57 -14.48
N THR A 301 7.28 -17.31 -13.59
CA THR A 301 6.15 -18.17 -13.97
C THR A 301 4.86 -17.59 -13.44
N HIS A 302 3.93 -17.32 -14.35
CA HIS A 302 2.58 -16.85 -14.05
C HIS A 302 1.58 -18.01 -14.18
N PRO A 303 0.57 -18.12 -13.29
CA PRO A 303 -0.46 -19.16 -13.38
C PRO A 303 -1.30 -19.12 -14.67
N GLY A 304 -1.28 -18.00 -15.40
CA GLY A 304 -2.01 -17.81 -16.65
C GLY A 304 -1.78 -16.41 -17.23
N VAL A 305 -2.34 -16.16 -18.41
CA VAL A 305 -2.16 -14.87 -19.10
C VAL A 305 -2.86 -13.72 -18.36
N ARG A 306 -3.94 -14.00 -17.63
CA ARG A 306 -4.57 -12.99 -16.79
C ARG A 306 -3.63 -12.52 -15.69
N ALA A 307 -2.97 -13.45 -15.01
CA ALA A 307 -2.03 -13.11 -13.94
C ALA A 307 -0.87 -12.25 -14.46
N LEU A 308 -0.36 -12.56 -15.66
CA LEU A 308 0.63 -11.73 -16.35
C LEU A 308 0.12 -10.30 -16.60
N LEU A 309 -1.14 -10.14 -17.06
CA LEU A 309 -1.70 -8.81 -17.36
C LEU A 309 -2.12 -8.03 -16.10
N GLU A 310 -2.56 -8.70 -15.05
CA GLU A 310 -2.80 -8.10 -13.73
C GLU A 310 -1.49 -7.63 -13.09
N GLU A 311 -0.42 -8.40 -13.28
CA GLU A 311 0.94 -8.02 -12.88
C GLU A 311 1.40 -6.77 -13.62
N HIS A 312 1.24 -6.76 -14.94
CA HIS A 312 1.56 -5.58 -15.75
C HIS A 312 0.76 -4.34 -15.32
N LEU A 313 -0.55 -4.51 -15.09
CA LEU A 313 -1.40 -3.43 -14.57
C LEU A 313 -0.84 -2.86 -13.26
N ARG A 314 -0.41 -3.74 -12.33
CA ARG A 314 0.17 -3.31 -11.06
C ARG A 314 1.45 -2.48 -11.24
N LEU A 315 2.31 -2.84 -12.19
CA LEU A 315 3.53 -2.08 -12.50
C LEU A 315 3.20 -0.71 -13.08
N LEU A 316 2.17 -0.61 -13.93
CA LEU A 316 1.68 0.66 -14.44
C LEU A 316 1.07 1.53 -13.33
N GLU A 317 0.24 0.97 -12.46
CA GLU A 317 -0.36 1.69 -11.32
C GLU A 317 0.70 2.25 -10.36
N ALA A 318 1.81 1.55 -10.16
CA ALA A 318 2.92 2.01 -9.32
C ALA A 318 3.78 3.12 -9.96
N SER A 319 3.63 3.33 -11.28
CA SER A 319 4.44 4.27 -12.06
C SER A 319 3.74 5.62 -12.32
N VAL A 320 2.50 5.79 -11.86
CA VAL A 320 1.66 6.99 -12.03
C VAL A 320 1.50 7.71 -10.69
#